data_AF-A0A1G9H5R0-F1
#
_entry.id   AF-A0A1G9H5R0-F1
#
_cell.length_a   1.000
_cell.length_b   1.000
_cell.length_c   1.000
_cell.angle_alpha   90.00
_cell.angle_beta   90.00
_cell.angle_gamma   90.00
#
_symmetry.space_group_name_H-M   'P 1'
#
loop_
_entity.id
_entity.type
_entity.pdbx_description
1 polymer ?
#
loop_
_entity_poly.entity_id
_entity_poly.type
_entity_poly.pdbx_seq_one_letter_code
_entity_poly.pdbx_strand_id
1 'polypeptide(L)'
;SEWLRRRLRMYIWKQWKKPKTKVQNLHKLGIPEWQAYQWGNSRLGYWRIAGSPVLSRSITNEKLALAGYYDFPAQYEQLRKLH
;
A
#
# COMPACT_ATOMS: atom_id res chain seq x y z
N SER A 1 8.20 1.98 11.47
CA SER A 1 7.94 0.54 11.57
C SER A 1 7.51 -0.11 10.25
N GLU A 2 8.23 -1.15 9.81
CA GLU A 2 7.91 -1.92 8.60
C GLU A 2 6.55 -2.64 8.69
N TRP A 3 6.23 -3.21 9.85
CA TRP A 3 4.98 -3.93 10.09
C TRP A 3 3.74 -3.06 9.88
N LEU A 4 3.74 -1.82 10.39
CA LEU A 4 2.62 -0.89 10.24
C LEU A 4 2.35 -0.55 8.77
N ARG A 5 3.40 -0.24 8.01
CA ARG A 5 3.29 0.06 6.57
C ARG A 5 2.72 -1.12 5.80
N ARG A 6 3.13 -2.35 6.14
CA ARG A 6 2.54 -3.57 5.58
C ARG A 6 1.06 -3.71 5.96
N ARG A 7 0.70 -3.41 7.21
CA ARG A 7 -0.70 -3.44 7.68
C ARG A 7 -1.57 -2.43 6.93
N LEU A 8 -1.07 -1.22 6.70
CA LEU A 8 -1.74 -0.19 5.90
C LEU A 8 -1.97 -0.64 4.46
N ARG A 9 -0.94 -1.17 3.79
CA ARG A 9 -1.07 -1.76 2.44
C ARG A 9 -2.11 -2.86 2.39
N MET A 10 -2.15 -3.72 3.42
CA MET A 10 -3.15 -4.77 3.53
C MET A 10 -4.57 -4.18 3.61
N TYR A 11 -4.78 -3.13 4.40
CA TYR A 11 -6.07 -2.45 4.50
C TYR A 11 -6.48 -1.81 3.19
N ILE A 12 -5.57 -1.09 2.51
CA ILE A 12 -5.83 -0.49 1.19
C ILE A 12 -6.24 -1.59 0.18
N TRP A 13 -5.52 -2.72 0.16
CA TRP A 13 -5.86 -3.83 -0.72
C TRP A 13 -7.20 -4.48 -0.40
N LYS A 14 -7.57 -4.56 0.88
CA LYS A 14 -8.88 -5.05 1.34
C LYS A 14 -10.01 -4.10 0.97
N GLN A 15 -9.76 -2.78 0.99
CA GLN A 15 -10.71 -1.76 0.51
C GLN A 15 -11.02 -1.95 -0.98
N TRP A 16 -10.03 -2.37 -1.78
CA TRP A 16 -10.22 -2.72 -3.19
C TRP A 16 -10.86 -4.11 -3.35
N LYS A 17 -12.09 -4.29 -2.87
CA LYS A 17 -12.76 -5.60 -2.79
C LYS A 17 -12.86 -6.33 -4.14
N LYS A 18 -13.17 -5.62 -5.23
CA LYS A 18 -13.41 -6.20 -6.56
C LYS A 18 -12.11 -6.26 -7.39
N PRO A 19 -11.84 -7.34 -8.14
CA PRO A 19 -10.66 -7.44 -9.02
C PRO A 19 -10.54 -6.26 -10.00
N LYS A 20 -11.65 -5.85 -10.63
CA LYS A 20 -11.70 -4.68 -11.52
C LYS A 20 -11.19 -3.41 -10.83
N THR A 21 -11.57 -3.18 -9.58
CA THR A 21 -11.13 -2.02 -8.79
C THR A 21 -9.64 -2.10 -8.47
N LYS A 22 -9.12 -3.29 -8.16
CA LYS A 22 -7.68 -3.50 -7.93
C LYS A 22 -6.88 -3.16 -9.18
N VAL A 23 -7.27 -3.67 -10.34
CA VAL A 23 -6.59 -3.41 -11.62
C VAL A 23 -6.60 -1.91 -11.93
N GLN A 24 -7.76 -1.26 -11.82
CA GLN A 24 -7.88 0.18 -12.07
C GLN A 24 -7.02 1.02 -11.12
N ASN A 25 -6.99 0.70 -9.83
CA ASN A 25 -6.19 1.45 -8.87
C ASN A 25 -4.69 1.18 -9.04
N LEU A 26 -4.27 -0.04 -9.39
CA LEU A 26 -2.89 -0.33 -9.75
C LEU A 26 -2.45 0.46 -10.99
N HIS A 27 -3.32 0.55 -12.02
CA HIS A 27 -3.07 1.36 -13.20
C HIS A 27 -2.91 2.84 -12.86
N LYS A 28 -3.81 3.40 -12.03
CA LYS A 28 -3.70 4.79 -11.52
C LYS A 28 -2.41 5.03 -10.73
N LEU A 29 -1.86 4.00 -10.09
CA LEU A 29 -0.60 4.08 -9.36
C LEU A 29 0.64 3.97 -10.27
N GLY A 30 0.47 3.87 -11.59
CA GLY A 30 1.55 3.83 -12.59
C GLY A 30 2.02 2.41 -12.93
N ILE A 31 1.28 1.37 -12.55
CA ILE A 31 1.60 0.00 -12.95
C ILE A 31 1.07 -0.23 -14.38
N PRO A 32 1.90 -0.75 -15.31
CA PRO A 32 1.46 -1.11 -16.66
C PRO A 32 0.23 -2.02 -16.64
N GLU A 33 -0.68 -1.83 -17.60
CA GLU A 33 -1.98 -2.53 -17.63
C GLU A 33 -1.85 -4.06 -17.53
N TRP A 34 -0.94 -4.66 -18.30
CA TRP A 34 -0.70 -6.11 -18.28
C TRP A 34 -0.32 -6.62 -16.88
N GLN A 35 0.53 -5.87 -16.18
CA GLN A 35 1.02 -6.21 -14.86
C GLN A 35 -0.05 -5.94 -13.79
N ALA A 36 -0.79 -4.84 -13.93
CA ALA A 36 -1.92 -4.52 -13.08
C ALA A 36 -3.01 -5.60 -13.17
N TYR A 37 -3.28 -6.13 -14.38
CA TYR A 37 -4.22 -7.22 -14.60
C TYR A 37 -3.77 -8.51 -13.91
N GLN A 38 -2.50 -8.89 -14.07
CA GLN A 38 -1.94 -10.08 -13.41
C GLN A 38 -2.02 -9.95 -11.88
N TRP A 39 -1.68 -8.80 -11.32
CA TRP A 39 -1.64 -8.58 -9.88
C TRP A 39 -3.04 -8.40 -9.27
N GLY A 40 -3.95 -7.73 -9.95
CA GLY A 40 -5.32 -7.50 -9.50
C GLY A 40 -6.15 -8.79 -9.39
N ASN A 41 -5.84 -9.79 -10.22
CA ASN A 41 -6.47 -11.12 -10.22
C ASN A 41 -5.74 -12.17 -9.38
N SER A 42 -4.74 -11.76 -8.59
CA SER A 42 -4.02 -12.65 -7.70
C SER A 42 -4.94 -13.32 -6.67
N ARG A 43 -4.75 -14.63 -6.46
CA ARG A 43 -5.42 -15.44 -5.42
C ARG A 43 -4.67 -15.42 -4.08
N LEU A 44 -3.67 -14.57 -3.92
CA LEU A 44 -2.89 -14.47 -2.69
C LEU A 44 -3.73 -13.84 -1.56
N GLY A 45 -3.62 -14.39 -0.36
CA GLY A 45 -4.23 -13.81 0.85
C GLY A 45 -3.69 -12.41 1.16
N TYR A 46 -4.49 -11.61 1.88
CA TYR A 46 -4.22 -10.18 2.09
C TYR A 46 -2.85 -9.89 2.71
N TRP A 47 -2.43 -10.67 3.71
CA TRP A 47 -1.13 -10.47 4.34
C TRP A 47 0.04 -10.84 3.42
N ARG A 48 -0.13 -11.88 2.58
CA ARG A 48 0.90 -12.34 1.64
C ARG A 48 1.14 -11.30 0.55
N ILE A 49 0.08 -10.71 0.00
CA ILE A 49 0.20 -9.68 -1.03
C ILE A 49 0.67 -8.33 -0.48
N ALA A 50 0.33 -7.99 0.76
CA ALA A 50 0.85 -6.79 1.43
C ALA A 50 2.37 -6.79 1.63
N GLY A 51 2.97 -7.98 1.72
CA GLY A 51 4.41 -8.17 1.80
C GLY A 51 5.07 -8.50 0.45
N SER A 52 4.33 -8.53 -0.66
CA SER A 52 4.89 -8.85 -1.96
C SER A 52 5.31 -7.58 -2.71
N PRO A 53 6.16 -7.71 -3.75
CA PRO A 53 6.52 -6.60 -4.65
C PRO A 53 5.32 -5.88 -5.26
N VAL A 54 4.16 -6.55 -5.35
CA VAL A 54 2.92 -5.97 -5.87
C VAL A 54 2.56 -4.70 -5.13
N LEU A 55 2.50 -4.76 -3.79
CA LEU A 55 2.06 -3.64 -2.96
C LEU A 55 3.20 -2.76 -2.49
N SER A 56 4.42 -3.28 -2.34
CA SER A 56 5.57 -2.43 -2.03
C SER A 56 5.97 -1.52 -3.20
N ARG A 57 5.82 -1.97 -4.46
CA ARG A 57 6.09 -1.15 -5.65
C ARG A 57 4.94 -0.21 -6.01
N SER A 58 3.69 -0.66 -5.91
CA SER A 58 2.54 0.19 -6.25
C SER A 58 2.25 1.25 -5.18
N ILE A 59 2.32 0.86 -3.90
CA ILE A 59 2.07 1.70 -2.72
C ILE A 59 3.41 1.91 -1.98
N THR A 60 4.23 2.81 -2.52
CA THR A 60 5.53 3.16 -1.95
C THR A 60 5.36 3.88 -0.61
N ASN A 61 6.43 3.91 0.19
CA ASN A 61 6.42 4.60 1.47
C ASN A 61 6.15 6.10 1.30
N GLU A 62 6.68 6.69 0.23
CA GLU A 62 6.45 8.08 -0.15
C GLU A 62 4.97 8.35 -0.43
N LYS A 63 4.31 7.50 -1.21
CA LYS A 63 2.87 7.62 -1.48
C LYS A 63 2.02 7.48 -0.23
N LEU A 64 2.42 6.60 0.71
CA LEU A 64 1.75 6.49 2.01
C LEU A 64 1.91 7.78 2.83
N ALA A 65 3.12 8.34 2.88
CA ALA A 65 3.38 9.60 3.58
C ALA A 65 2.60 10.77 2.96
N LEU A 66 2.57 10.89 1.62
CA LEU A 66 1.78 11.89 0.90
C LEU A 66 0.28 11.75 1.16
N ALA A 67 -0.22 10.53 1.34
CA ALA A 67 -1.62 10.27 1.70
C ALA A 67 -1.91 10.49 3.21
N GLY A 68 -0.93 10.97 3.99
CA GLY A 68 -1.08 11.23 5.43
C GLY A 68 -0.93 10.00 6.32
N TYR A 69 -0.50 8.85 5.77
CA TYR A 69 -0.20 7.66 6.56
C TYR A 69 1.25 7.72 7.05
N TYR A 70 1.47 8.48 8.12
CA TYR A 70 2.77 8.65 8.74
C TYR A 70 3.23 7.42 9.51
N ASP A 71 4.54 7.32 9.67
CA ASP A 71 5.12 6.35 10.59
C ASP A 71 5.03 6.91 12.02
N PHE A 72 4.50 6.12 12.95
CA PHE A 72 4.37 6.53 14.35
C PHE A 72 5.68 7.06 14.96
N PRO A 73 6.87 6.48 14.73
CA PRO A 73 8.13 7.00 15.28
C PRO A 73 8.48 8.39 14.76
N ALA A 74 8.28 8.65 13.46
CA ALA A 74 8.58 9.95 12.87
C ALA A 74 7.65 11.04 13.43
N GLN A 75 6.35 10.72 13.55
CA GLN A 75 5.38 11.63 14.14
C GLN A 75 5.64 11.84 15.64
N TYR A 76 6.04 10.80 16.36
CA TYR A 76 6.40 10.88 17.79
C TYR A 76 7.64 11.75 18.01
N GLU A 77 8.68 11.60 17.21
CA GLU A 77 9.88 12.45 17.30
C GLU A 77 9.57 13.91 16.99
N GLN A 78 8.72 14.17 16.01
CA GLN A 78 8.28 15.53 15.68
C GLN A 78 7.50 16.15 16.85
N LEU A 79 6.55 15.41 17.43
CA LEU A 79 5.81 15.84 18.63
C LEU A 79 6.74 16.03 19.84
N ARG A 80 7.71 15.14 20.03
CA ARG A 80 8.69 15.24 21.12
C ARG A 80 9.58 16.48 21.01
N LYS A 81 9.90 16.94 19.79
CA LYS A 81 10.68 18.17 19.56
C LYS A 81 9.87 19.46 19.70
N LEU A 82 8.54 19.35 19.64
CA LEU A 82 7.60 20.46 19.81
C LEU A 82 7.34 20.79 21.29
N HIS A 83 7.76 19.92 22.20
CA HIS A 83 7.70 20.06 23.66
C HIS A 83 9.10 20.09 24.26
#